data_AF-A0A6B3LDT7-F1
#
_entry.id   AF-A0A6B3LDT7-F1
#
_cell.length_a   1.000
_cell.length_b   1.000
_cell.length_c   1.000
_cell.angle_alpha   90.00
_cell.angle_beta   90.00
_cell.angle_gamma   90.00
#
_symmetry.space_group_name_H-M   'P 1'
#
loop_
_entity.id
_entity.type
_entity.pdbx_description
1 polymer ?
#
loop_
_entity_poly.entity_id
_entity_poly.type
_entity_poly.pdbx_seq_one_letter_code
_entity_poly.pdbx_strand_id
1 'polypeptide(L)'
;MATSRTKTSLLTLALAATLTIGANAEITRIDTFNQARSEAKSADEPLVVFVHGKSWHPASERFLEGIWHGEDLASLIQGDVVMTDVHIRQNLTKEEAERDKKSREGWVEGRQPSYPAVQVYSPEGQLLAHLKGANLRDSAKPEQLAPLLNPILDAARQREKLLATYESAKKADDQKSALEALCELVLLPINPEPKMAEMFAAVDPDDTSGWQSRLQFKGWNYMRDVTKQLNEGKAELVLEEAENLLKNSHFTKEQRALILGAKARALTSQGQLKEAWATFQQAAKLDQDGPNGKALLKYGRRAAGIPSRTVFEPGSPLATASIGENLTAGRASYTLSSQAHDDGAAHHTLFSGAFARKGAAFHTAKEAGAHIVIDLDGLCELRAMRITNRSNIHERADGLTVWASNDKSTWTKVWQADSIEASWDVLLDSPVDAAFLKIGLPQNKSNFLHLRGVDAFGTRK
;
A
#
# COMPACT_ATOMS: atom_id res chain seq x y z
N MET A 1 -33.63 7.37 1.68
CA MET A 1 -34.04 7.45 3.11
C MET A 1 -33.90 6.07 3.73
N ALA A 2 -33.76 6.00 5.06
CA ALA A 2 -33.37 4.85 5.88
C ALA A 2 -31.85 4.63 6.01
N THR A 3 -31.28 5.43 6.91
CA THR A 3 -29.94 5.35 7.51
C THR A 3 -29.84 4.18 8.48
N SER A 4 -28.89 3.27 8.28
CA SER A 4 -28.47 2.28 9.28
C SER A 4 -27.05 2.63 9.73
N ARG A 5 -26.96 3.38 10.84
CA ARG A 5 -25.72 3.64 11.58
C ARG A 5 -25.38 2.40 12.41
N THR A 6 -24.37 1.65 12.00
CA THR A 6 -23.76 0.62 12.85
C THR A 6 -22.87 1.29 13.89
N LYS A 7 -23.22 1.06 15.16
CA LYS A 7 -22.50 1.51 16.35
C LYS A 7 -21.18 0.76 16.45
N THR A 8 -20.06 1.47 16.32
CA THR A 8 -18.75 0.98 16.73
C THR A 8 -18.66 1.11 18.24
N SER A 9 -18.65 -0.01 18.96
CA SER A 9 -18.30 -0.04 20.38
C SER A 9 -16.86 0.40 20.55
N LEU A 10 -16.67 1.64 20.99
CA LEU A 10 -15.43 2.10 21.61
C LEU A 10 -15.33 1.39 22.97
N LEU A 11 -14.37 0.46 23.09
CA LEU A 11 -13.87 0.05 24.39
C LEU A 11 -13.11 1.25 24.96
N THR A 12 -13.77 2.01 25.83
CA THR A 12 -13.15 3.08 26.59
C THR A 12 -12.21 2.45 27.62
N LEU A 13 -10.91 2.39 27.32
CA LEU A 13 -9.90 2.13 28.33
C LEU A 13 -9.83 3.40 29.19
N ALA A 14 -10.50 3.37 30.35
CA ALA A 14 -10.45 4.46 31.31
C ALA A 14 -9.05 4.46 31.97
N LEU A 15 -8.12 5.22 31.38
CA LEU A 15 -6.88 5.57 32.05
C LEU A 15 -7.26 6.50 33.20
N ALA A 16 -7.12 6.02 34.44
CA ALA A 16 -7.34 6.82 35.63
C ALA A 16 -6.27 7.93 35.67
N ALA A 17 -6.63 9.11 35.15
CA ALA A 17 -5.84 10.32 35.30
C ALA A 17 -5.91 10.76 36.77
N THR A 18 -4.92 10.36 37.57
CA THR A 18 -4.64 11.02 38.84
C THR A 18 -4.19 12.45 38.51
N LEU A 19 -5.08 13.43 38.73
CA LEU A 19 -4.75 14.85 38.72
C LEU A 19 -3.83 15.13 39.91
N THR A 20 -2.52 14.98 39.69
CA THR A 20 -1.52 15.68 40.50
C THR A 20 -1.54 17.14 40.07
N ILE A 21 -1.96 18.02 40.98
CA ILE A 21 -1.75 19.47 40.84
C ILE A 21 -0.23 19.68 40.94
N GLY A 22 0.44 19.65 39.79
CA GLY A 22 1.87 19.89 39.68
C GLY A 22 2.17 21.37 39.89
N ALA A 23 3.33 21.65 40.48
CA ALA A 23 3.96 22.96 40.42
C ALA A 23 3.97 23.46 38.96
N ASN A 24 3.88 24.79 38.76
CA ASN A 24 3.98 25.38 37.43
C ASN A 24 5.23 24.83 36.74
N ALA A 25 5.05 24.24 35.56
CA ALA A 25 6.15 23.77 34.72
C ALA A 25 7.16 24.90 34.50
N GLU A 26 8.43 24.64 34.76
CA GLU A 26 9.49 25.60 34.49
C GLU A 26 10.03 25.34 33.07
N ILE A 27 9.85 26.32 32.18
CA ILE A 27 10.47 26.28 30.85
C ILE A 27 11.81 26.96 30.91
N THR A 28 12.86 26.18 30.72
CA THR A 28 14.23 26.69 30.65
C THR A 28 14.58 27.02 29.20
N ARG A 29 14.70 28.31 28.87
CA ARG A 29 15.06 28.76 27.52
C ARG A 29 16.55 29.05 27.41
N ILE A 30 17.21 28.44 26.42
CA ILE A 30 18.65 28.57 26.19
C ILE A 30 18.91 28.91 24.72
N ASP A 31 19.77 29.90 24.48
CA ASP A 31 20.01 30.49 23.15
C ASP A 31 20.79 29.60 22.18
N THR A 32 21.50 28.59 22.68
CA THR A 32 22.36 27.73 21.85
C THR A 32 22.08 26.26 22.07
N PHE A 33 22.08 25.48 20.99
CA PHE A 33 21.73 24.06 21.04
C PHE A 33 22.69 23.25 21.92
N ASN A 34 23.99 23.55 21.88
CA ASN A 34 24.99 22.83 22.68
C ASN A 34 24.79 23.05 24.19
N GLN A 35 24.49 24.27 24.62
CA GLN A 35 24.17 24.58 26.01
C GLN A 35 22.83 23.97 26.41
N ALA A 36 21.80 24.12 25.58
CA ALA A 36 20.48 23.55 25.83
C ALA A 36 20.52 22.04 26.00
N ARG A 37 21.33 21.35 25.17
CA ARG A 37 21.56 19.91 25.30
C ARG A 37 22.28 19.55 26.61
N SER A 38 23.27 20.35 27.02
CA SER A 38 23.96 20.12 28.28
C SER A 38 23.03 20.29 29.47
N GLU A 39 22.16 21.30 29.43
CA GLU A 39 21.17 21.56 30.47
C GLU A 39 20.13 20.45 30.55
N ALA A 40 19.52 20.09 29.41
CA ALA A 40 18.54 19.01 29.32
C ALA A 40 19.06 17.70 29.92
N LYS A 41 20.33 17.37 29.63
CA LYS A 41 20.99 16.22 30.23
C LYS A 41 21.21 16.34 31.74
N SER A 42 21.56 17.54 32.22
CA SER A 42 21.82 17.80 33.64
C SER A 42 20.54 17.80 34.47
N ALA A 43 19.46 18.35 33.92
CA ALA A 43 18.14 18.42 34.54
C ALA A 43 17.33 17.12 34.38
N ASP A 44 17.79 16.19 33.53
CA ASP A 44 17.05 14.97 33.14
C ASP A 44 15.69 15.32 32.48
N GLU A 45 15.71 16.34 31.62
CA GLU A 45 14.53 16.91 30.98
C GLU A 45 14.56 16.75 29.45
N PRO A 46 13.40 16.61 28.79
CA PRO A 46 13.33 16.64 27.34
C PRO A 46 13.82 17.98 26.76
N LEU A 47 14.47 17.92 25.60
CA LEU A 47 14.90 19.11 24.86
C LEU A 47 14.00 19.32 23.63
N VAL A 48 13.38 20.49 23.52
CA VAL A 48 12.60 20.90 22.35
C VAL A 48 13.36 21.95 21.55
N VAL A 49 13.57 21.65 20.28
CA VAL A 49 14.34 22.49 19.36
C VAL A 49 13.44 22.98 18.24
N PHE A 50 13.32 24.29 18.10
CA PHE A 50 12.69 24.90 16.94
C PHE A 50 13.72 25.13 15.84
N VAL A 51 13.59 24.43 14.71
CA VAL A 51 14.50 24.58 13.57
C VAL A 51 13.83 25.46 12.51
N HIS A 52 14.47 26.59 12.19
CA HIS A 52 13.80 27.62 11.40
C HIS A 52 14.76 28.43 10.53
N GLY A 53 14.21 29.06 9.50
CA GLY A 53 14.94 29.92 8.57
C GLY A 53 14.43 31.36 8.64
N LYS A 54 14.38 31.97 9.83
CA LYS A 54 13.73 33.29 10.03
C LYS A 54 14.18 34.32 8.98
N SER A 55 15.47 34.35 8.64
CA SER A 55 16.04 35.32 7.69
C SER A 55 15.61 35.15 6.22
N TRP A 56 14.93 34.07 5.85
CA TRP A 56 14.54 33.80 4.45
C TRP A 56 13.20 33.07 4.30
N HIS A 57 12.53 32.70 5.40
CA HIS A 57 11.26 31.97 5.40
C HIS A 57 10.22 32.70 6.26
N PRO A 58 9.28 33.45 5.66
CA PRO A 58 8.34 34.30 6.41
C PRO A 58 7.49 33.57 7.45
N ALA A 59 7.08 32.33 7.18
CA ALA A 59 6.32 31.54 8.16
C ALA A 59 7.17 31.13 9.36
N SER A 60 8.48 30.96 9.18
CA SER A 60 9.42 30.68 10.28
C SER A 60 9.56 31.88 11.21
N GLU A 61 9.66 33.08 10.64
CA GLU A 61 9.71 34.34 11.40
C GLU A 61 8.45 34.54 12.24
N ARG A 62 7.27 34.45 11.60
CA ARG A 62 5.98 34.59 12.30
C ARG A 62 5.80 33.57 13.43
N PHE A 63 6.21 32.32 13.21
CA PHE A 63 6.12 31.28 14.22
C PHE A 63 7.08 31.55 15.38
N LEU A 64 8.32 31.98 15.08
CA LEU A 64 9.31 32.32 16.11
C LEU A 64 8.78 33.44 17.03
N GLU A 65 8.31 34.53 16.43
CA GLU A 65 7.92 35.74 17.14
C GLU A 65 6.55 35.62 17.81
N GLY A 66 5.58 35.01 17.14
CA GLY A 66 4.20 34.94 17.61
C GLY A 66 3.87 33.74 18.49
N ILE A 67 4.70 32.70 18.50
CA ILE A 67 4.40 31.44 19.20
C ILE A 67 5.59 31.01 20.05
N TRP A 68 6.76 30.82 19.44
CA TRP A 68 7.88 30.15 20.08
C TRP A 68 8.41 30.89 21.31
N HIS A 69 8.57 32.21 21.22
CA HIS A 69 9.01 33.06 22.34
C HIS A 69 7.86 33.59 23.22
N GLY A 70 6.60 33.30 22.88
CA GLY A 70 5.44 33.79 23.63
C GLY A 70 5.30 33.10 25.00
N GLU A 71 4.83 33.86 25.99
CA GLU A 71 4.50 33.34 27.33
C GLU A 71 3.30 32.38 27.29
N ASP A 72 2.37 32.60 26.37
CA ASP A 72 1.17 31.76 26.20
C ASP A 72 1.55 30.29 25.93
N LEU A 73 2.53 30.05 25.05
CA LEU A 73 3.01 28.69 24.81
C LEU A 73 3.60 28.10 26.09
N ALA A 74 4.37 28.90 26.85
CA ALA A 74 4.99 28.41 28.06
C ALA A 74 3.97 27.96 29.12
N SER A 75 2.86 28.69 29.23
CA SER A 75 1.77 28.34 30.15
C SER A 75 0.99 27.08 29.77
N LEU A 76 1.08 26.64 28.51
CA LEU A 76 0.32 25.51 27.97
C LEU A 76 1.12 24.20 27.90
N ILE A 77 2.46 24.29 27.99
CA ILE A 77 3.31 23.10 28.03
C ILE A 77 3.24 22.45 29.41
N GLN A 78 3.15 21.13 29.42
CA GLN A 78 3.01 20.34 30.64
C GLN A 78 4.35 19.76 31.08
N GLY A 79 4.73 20.07 32.33
CA GLY A 79 5.97 19.67 32.99
C GLY A 79 7.22 20.37 32.43
N ASP A 80 8.33 20.16 33.14
CA ASP A 80 9.59 20.87 32.86
C ASP A 80 10.22 20.45 31.52
N VAL A 81 10.81 21.42 30.84
CA VAL A 81 11.36 21.25 29.50
C VAL A 81 12.43 22.30 29.21
N VAL A 82 13.48 21.88 28.51
CA VAL A 82 14.47 22.79 27.93
C VAL A 82 14.08 23.15 26.50
N MET A 83 14.05 24.44 26.19
CA MET A 83 13.70 24.94 24.86
C MET A 83 14.85 25.75 24.25
N THR A 84 15.09 25.54 22.97
CA THR A 84 16.08 26.29 22.18
C THR A 84 15.65 26.39 20.72
N ASP A 85 16.31 27.24 19.95
CA ASP A 85 16.11 27.30 18.50
C ASP A 85 17.42 27.13 17.73
N VAL A 86 17.28 26.66 16.49
CA VAL A 86 18.37 26.52 15.53
C VAL A 86 17.98 27.32 14.29
N HIS A 87 18.59 28.49 14.15
CA HIS A 87 18.45 29.35 12.96
C HIS A 87 19.36 28.87 11.83
N ILE A 88 18.76 28.35 10.77
CA ILE A 88 19.47 28.02 9.51
C ILE A 88 19.64 29.28 8.69
N ARG A 89 20.86 29.81 8.66
CA ARG A 89 21.21 31.01 7.90
C ARG A 89 21.63 30.66 6.47
N GLN A 90 21.42 31.60 5.56
CA GLN A 90 21.87 31.53 4.16
C GLN A 90 22.83 32.67 3.88
N ASN A 91 23.71 32.50 2.89
CA ASN A 91 24.66 33.53 2.42
C ASN A 91 25.64 34.03 3.50
N LEU A 92 26.13 33.12 4.36
CA LEU A 92 27.15 33.44 5.35
C LEU A 92 28.55 33.55 4.73
N THR A 93 29.38 34.44 5.28
CA THR A 93 30.83 34.39 5.08
C THR A 93 31.41 33.13 5.74
N LYS A 94 32.66 32.78 5.40
CA LYS A 94 33.32 31.59 5.96
C LYS A 94 33.45 31.67 7.49
N GLU A 95 33.82 32.85 7.99
CA GLU A 95 33.99 33.11 9.43
C GLU A 95 32.65 33.04 10.18
N GLU A 96 31.57 33.53 9.57
CA GLU A 96 30.22 33.41 10.12
C GLU A 96 29.71 31.98 10.10
N ALA A 97 29.97 31.23 9.02
CA ALA A 97 29.59 29.84 8.89
C ALA A 97 30.24 28.95 9.97
N GLU A 98 31.52 29.20 10.30
CA GLU A 98 32.20 28.47 11.38
C GLU A 98 31.64 28.80 12.77
N ARG A 99 31.35 30.09 13.04
CA ARG A 99 30.68 30.48 14.30
C ARG A 99 29.28 29.88 14.43
N ASP A 100 28.51 29.94 13.35
CA ASP A 100 27.17 29.36 13.26
C ASP A 100 27.20 27.86 13.51
N LYS A 101 28.08 27.14 12.81
CA LYS A 101 28.29 25.70 12.99
C LYS A 101 28.66 25.34 14.43
N LYS A 102 29.52 26.12 15.08
CA LYS A 102 29.91 25.91 16.48
C LYS A 102 28.72 26.09 17.44
N SER A 103 27.85 27.07 17.19
CA SER A 103 26.66 27.30 18.04
C SER A 103 25.63 26.17 17.98
N ARG A 104 25.64 25.38 16.90
CA ARG A 104 24.79 24.20 16.71
C ARG A 104 25.57 22.88 16.75
N GLU A 105 26.73 22.87 17.40
CA GLU A 105 27.55 21.68 17.52
C GLU A 105 26.77 20.52 18.17
N GLY A 106 26.84 19.33 17.57
CA GLY A 106 26.08 18.15 17.99
C GLY A 106 24.66 18.07 17.42
N TRP A 107 24.14 19.13 16.80
CA TRP A 107 22.91 19.05 16.01
C TRP A 107 23.19 18.46 14.63
N VAL A 108 22.36 17.51 14.19
CA VAL A 108 22.58 16.79 12.93
C VAL A 108 21.90 17.52 11.77
N GLU A 109 22.71 18.24 10.99
CA GLU A 109 22.28 18.91 9.75
C GLU A 109 21.77 17.91 8.70
N GLY A 110 20.83 18.33 7.85
CA GLY A 110 20.27 17.51 6.77
C GLY A 110 19.13 16.57 7.18
N ARG A 111 18.81 16.43 8.47
CA ARG A 111 17.61 15.71 8.93
C ARG A 111 16.30 16.49 8.69
N GLN A 112 16.40 17.74 8.23
CA GLN A 112 15.26 18.65 8.05
C GLN A 112 14.94 18.91 6.57
N PRO A 113 13.92 18.25 5.99
CA PRO A 113 13.55 18.48 4.60
C PRO A 113 12.62 19.71 4.38
N SER A 114 12.10 20.32 5.45
CA SER A 114 11.15 21.45 5.35
C SER A 114 11.19 22.37 6.57
N TYR A 115 10.83 23.65 6.42
CA TYR A 115 10.80 24.62 7.52
C TYR A 115 9.40 25.28 7.61
N PRO A 116 8.97 25.76 8.80
CA PRO A 116 9.59 25.52 10.10
C PRO A 116 9.44 24.07 10.59
N ALA A 117 10.16 23.71 11.65
CA ALA A 117 10.10 22.39 12.27
C ALA A 117 10.33 22.44 13.78
N VAL A 118 9.75 21.48 14.49
CA VAL A 118 10.01 21.25 15.90
C VAL A 118 10.53 19.83 16.09
N GLN A 119 11.67 19.71 16.76
CA GLN A 119 12.32 18.45 17.08
C GLN A 119 12.31 18.26 18.60
N VAL A 120 11.97 17.06 19.05
CA VAL A 120 12.01 16.71 20.48
C VAL A 120 13.09 15.66 20.69
N TYR A 121 13.95 15.88 21.67
CA TYR A 121 15.06 15.03 22.02
C TYR A 121 14.93 14.51 23.46
N SER A 122 15.46 13.31 23.71
CA SER A 122 15.67 12.81 25.07
C SER A 122 16.76 13.62 25.79
N PRO A 123 16.88 13.52 27.13
CA PRO A 123 17.99 14.12 27.88
C PRO A 123 19.38 13.71 27.34
N GLU A 124 19.52 12.49 26.82
CA GLU A 124 20.79 11.98 26.23
C GLU A 124 21.06 12.55 24.82
N GLY A 125 20.08 13.21 24.21
CA GLY A 125 20.14 13.78 22.88
C GLY A 125 19.69 12.83 21.77
N GLN A 126 18.92 11.78 22.08
CA GLN A 126 18.28 10.95 21.06
C GLN A 126 17.08 11.69 20.46
N LEU A 127 16.95 11.71 19.14
CA LEU A 127 15.80 12.36 18.48
C LEU A 127 14.54 11.50 18.65
N LEU A 128 13.60 11.96 19.46
CA LEU A 128 12.35 11.25 19.81
C LEU A 128 11.19 11.59 18.88
N ALA A 129 11.08 12.83 18.42
CA ALA A 129 9.98 13.20 17.52
C ALA A 129 10.34 14.34 16.61
N HIS A 130 9.59 14.45 15.52
CA HIS A 130 9.82 15.46 14.50
C HIS A 130 8.53 15.95 13.88
N LEU A 131 8.10 17.16 14.29
CA LEU A 131 6.97 17.87 13.70
C LEU A 131 7.47 18.71 12.50
N LYS A 132 6.81 18.57 11.35
CA LYS A 132 7.27 19.13 10.06
C LYS A 132 6.15 19.90 9.36
N GLY A 133 6.51 20.98 8.67
CA GLY A 133 5.79 21.52 7.52
C GLY A 133 4.29 21.72 7.75
N ALA A 134 3.46 20.94 7.03
CA ALA A 134 1.98 21.06 7.06
C ALA A 134 1.40 21.00 8.48
N ASN A 135 1.89 20.08 9.32
CA ASN A 135 1.41 19.93 10.70
C ASN A 135 1.66 21.18 11.56
N LEU A 136 2.72 21.94 11.23
CA LEU A 136 3.06 23.17 11.93
C LEU A 136 2.45 24.41 11.28
N ARG A 137 2.17 24.40 9.97
CA ARG A 137 1.48 25.52 9.29
C ARG A 137 0.07 25.74 9.81
N ASP A 138 -0.63 24.66 10.13
CA ASP A 138 -1.99 24.72 10.68
C ASP A 138 -2.00 25.02 12.20
N SER A 139 -0.82 24.96 12.84
CA SER A 139 -0.58 25.30 14.25
C SER A 139 -0.08 26.73 14.38
N ALA A 140 -0.90 27.69 13.94
CA ALA A 140 -0.56 29.12 13.92
C ALA A 140 -0.72 29.81 15.28
N LYS A 141 -1.06 29.06 16.35
CA LYS A 141 -1.25 29.57 17.71
C LYS A 141 -0.72 28.60 18.78
N PRO A 142 -0.35 29.11 19.97
CA PRO A 142 0.08 28.28 21.11
C PRO A 142 -0.89 27.15 21.47
N GLU A 143 -2.20 27.40 21.45
CA GLU A 143 -3.25 26.44 21.81
C GLU A 143 -3.38 25.28 20.82
N GLN A 144 -2.79 25.42 19.63
CA GLN A 144 -2.74 24.37 18.62
C GLN A 144 -1.43 23.59 18.69
N LEU A 145 -0.33 24.25 19.08
CA LEU A 145 0.99 23.62 19.19
C LEU A 145 1.13 22.77 20.45
N ALA A 146 0.67 23.27 21.61
CA ALA A 146 0.82 22.56 22.88
C ALA A 146 0.17 21.16 22.88
N PRO A 147 -1.05 20.96 22.33
CA PRO A 147 -1.63 19.62 22.20
C PRO A 147 -0.85 18.66 21.28
N LEU A 148 0.00 19.17 20.39
CA LEU A 148 0.91 18.36 19.58
C LEU A 148 2.19 18.00 20.34
N LEU A 149 2.68 18.89 21.22
CA LEU A 149 3.93 18.70 21.97
C LEU A 149 3.74 17.92 23.27
N ASN A 150 2.71 18.21 24.05
CA ASN A 150 2.52 17.61 25.38
C ASN A 150 2.51 16.07 25.35
N PRO A 151 1.78 15.39 24.44
CA PRO A 151 1.82 13.92 24.37
C PRO A 151 3.21 13.36 24.06
N ILE A 152 4.03 14.10 23.29
CA ILE A 152 5.40 13.71 22.96
C ILE A 152 6.31 13.89 24.18
N LEU A 153 6.16 15.00 24.91
CA LEU A 153 6.92 15.30 26.12
C LEU A 153 6.62 14.28 27.23
N ASP A 154 5.35 13.94 27.41
CA ASP A 154 4.93 12.90 28.34
C ASP A 154 5.50 11.53 27.96
N ALA A 155 5.45 11.19 26.67
CA ALA A 155 6.08 9.97 26.16
C ALA A 155 7.61 9.97 26.35
N ALA A 156 8.28 11.12 26.21
CA ALA A 156 9.72 11.24 26.46
C ALA A 156 10.06 10.96 27.94
N ARG A 157 9.29 11.51 28.89
CA ARG A 157 9.47 11.23 30.32
C ARG A 157 9.13 9.77 30.66
N GLN A 158 8.09 9.22 30.04
CA GLN A 158 7.72 7.82 30.23
C GLN A 158 8.81 6.87 29.68
N ARG A 159 9.44 7.23 28.55
CA ARG A 159 10.60 6.51 28.01
C ARG A 159 11.70 6.36 29.04
N GLU A 160 12.12 7.43 29.71
CA GLU A 160 13.21 7.34 30.70
C GLU A 160 12.85 6.41 31.87
N LYS A 161 11.60 6.51 32.37
CA LYS A 161 11.10 5.61 33.42
C LYS A 161 11.12 4.14 33.00
N LEU A 162 10.70 3.86 31.76
CA LEU A 162 10.67 2.50 31.22
C LEU A 162 12.08 1.95 30.98
N LEU A 163 13.01 2.76 30.49
CA LEU A 163 14.42 2.38 30.34
C LEU A 163 15.08 2.11 31.70
N ALA A 164 14.84 2.96 32.71
CA ALA A 164 15.33 2.73 34.06
C ALA A 164 14.74 1.45 34.69
N THR A 165 13.47 1.15 34.40
CA THR A 165 12.80 -0.08 34.83
C THR A 165 13.42 -1.29 34.14
N TYR A 166 13.63 -1.23 32.83
CA TYR A 166 14.29 -2.29 32.05
C TYR A 166 15.70 -2.59 32.59
N GLU A 167 16.53 -1.58 32.79
CA GLU A 167 17.90 -1.75 33.30
C GLU A 167 17.93 -2.29 34.73
N SER A 168 17.02 -1.84 35.59
CA SER A 168 16.86 -2.36 36.96
C SER A 168 16.43 -3.82 36.95
N ALA A 169 15.43 -4.18 36.15
CA ALA A 169 14.94 -5.54 36.01
C ALA A 169 16.02 -6.49 35.47
N LYS A 170 16.78 -6.04 34.46
CA LYS A 170 17.90 -6.80 33.90
C LYS A 170 19.00 -7.07 34.93
N LYS A 171 19.34 -6.09 35.77
CA LYS A 171 20.30 -6.28 36.88
C LYS A 171 19.80 -7.26 37.94
N ALA A 172 18.49 -7.34 38.11
CA ALA A 172 17.84 -8.26 39.05
C ALA A 172 17.54 -9.64 38.45
N ASP A 173 17.91 -9.88 37.18
CA ASP A 173 17.56 -11.09 36.41
C ASP A 173 16.03 -11.35 36.31
N ASP A 174 15.23 -10.28 36.40
CA ASP A 174 13.77 -10.33 36.24
C ASP A 174 13.38 -10.11 34.77
N GLN A 175 13.40 -11.19 34.00
CA GLN A 175 13.06 -11.16 32.58
C GLN A 175 11.63 -10.69 32.30
N LYS A 176 10.68 -11.01 33.21
CA LYS A 176 9.27 -10.66 33.02
C LYS A 176 9.08 -9.15 33.08
N SER A 177 9.59 -8.50 34.13
CA SER A 177 9.49 -7.04 34.28
C SER A 177 10.27 -6.32 33.18
N ALA A 178 11.42 -6.87 32.76
CA ALA A 178 12.18 -6.31 31.64
C ALA A 178 11.39 -6.37 30.32
N LEU A 179 10.71 -7.48 30.04
CA LEU A 179 9.87 -7.65 28.85
C LEU A 179 8.65 -6.73 28.88
N GLU A 180 7.97 -6.61 30.03
CA GLU A 180 6.83 -5.70 30.21
C GLU A 180 7.23 -4.25 29.92
N ALA A 181 8.36 -3.79 30.48
CA ALA A 181 8.90 -2.45 30.23
C ALA A 181 9.21 -2.20 28.74
N LEU A 182 9.80 -3.16 28.04
CA LEU A 182 10.06 -3.04 26.59
C LEU A 182 8.77 -3.01 25.76
N CYS A 183 7.77 -3.81 26.14
CA CYS A 183 6.48 -3.83 25.46
C CYS A 183 5.74 -2.50 25.60
N GLU A 184 5.83 -1.84 26.76
CA GLU A 184 5.30 -0.49 26.94
C GLU A 184 6.13 0.54 26.16
N LEU A 185 7.46 0.41 26.18
CA LEU A 185 8.37 1.35 25.54
C LEU A 185 8.18 1.42 24.03
N VAL A 186 8.04 0.27 23.36
CA VAL A 186 7.86 0.20 21.90
C VAL A 186 6.51 0.75 21.43
N LEU A 187 5.54 0.87 22.34
CA LEU A 187 4.21 1.42 22.04
C LEU A 187 4.11 2.93 22.23
N LEU A 188 5.14 3.59 22.76
CA LEU A 188 5.14 5.04 22.92
C LEU A 188 5.07 5.74 21.56
N PRO A 189 4.34 6.88 21.44
CA PRO A 189 4.14 7.61 20.19
C PRO A 189 5.36 8.47 19.79
N ILE A 190 6.55 7.90 19.91
CA ILE A 190 7.85 8.52 19.61
C ILE A 190 8.69 7.59 18.75
N ASN A 191 9.80 8.09 18.23
CA ASN A 191 10.76 7.29 17.50
C ASN A 191 11.23 6.11 18.37
N PRO A 192 11.25 4.88 17.83
CA PRO A 192 11.66 3.71 18.58
C PRO A 192 13.09 3.83 19.12
N GLU A 193 13.33 3.17 20.25
CA GLU A 193 14.67 3.05 20.81
C GLU A 193 15.64 2.41 19.80
N PRO A 194 16.86 2.93 19.64
CA PRO A 194 17.89 2.26 18.88
C PRO A 194 18.09 0.82 19.39
N LYS A 195 18.24 -0.12 18.47
CA LYS A 195 18.49 -1.54 18.79
C LYS A 195 17.39 -2.21 19.63
N MET A 196 16.16 -1.69 19.59
CA MET A 196 15.01 -2.30 20.28
C MET A 196 14.88 -3.81 20.01
N ALA A 197 15.11 -4.27 18.77
CA ALA A 197 15.07 -5.70 18.44
C ALA A 197 16.14 -6.53 19.19
N GLU A 198 17.34 -5.98 19.41
CA GLU A 198 18.40 -6.63 20.20
C GLU A 198 18.01 -6.68 21.69
N MET A 199 17.35 -5.62 22.19
CA MET A 199 16.86 -5.57 23.58
C MET A 199 15.78 -6.64 23.83
N PHE A 200 14.82 -6.81 22.91
CA PHE A 200 13.83 -7.88 22.98
C PHE A 200 14.47 -9.26 22.88
N ALA A 201 15.42 -9.48 21.96
CA ALA A 201 16.12 -10.76 21.82
C ALA A 201 16.84 -11.20 23.10
N ALA A 202 17.29 -10.25 23.92
CA ALA A 202 17.96 -10.54 25.20
C ALA A 202 17.01 -11.01 26.32
N VAL A 203 15.72 -10.67 26.26
CA VAL A 203 14.75 -10.95 27.35
C VAL A 203 13.57 -11.82 26.92
N ASP A 204 13.38 -12.03 25.62
CA ASP A 204 12.33 -12.86 25.01
C ASP A 204 12.91 -13.63 23.82
N PRO A 205 13.89 -14.54 24.03
CA PRO A 205 14.66 -15.17 22.94
C PRO A 205 13.80 -15.98 21.96
N ASP A 206 12.68 -16.53 22.43
CA ASP A 206 11.74 -17.31 21.61
C ASP A 206 10.69 -16.44 20.89
N ASP A 207 10.78 -15.11 21.00
CA ASP A 207 9.86 -14.11 20.43
C ASP A 207 8.39 -14.39 20.79
N THR A 208 8.14 -14.77 22.04
CA THR A 208 6.79 -15.08 22.54
C THR A 208 5.87 -13.87 22.49
N SER A 209 6.43 -12.66 22.63
CA SER A 209 5.71 -11.39 22.45
C SER A 209 5.45 -11.07 20.98
N GLY A 210 6.30 -11.57 20.09
CA GLY A 210 6.30 -11.30 18.66
C GLY A 210 6.91 -9.96 18.24
N TRP A 211 7.49 -9.21 19.18
CA TRP A 211 8.07 -7.90 18.92
C TRP A 211 9.35 -7.98 18.10
N GLN A 212 10.17 -9.02 18.25
CA GLN A 212 11.37 -9.16 17.43
C GLN A 212 10.99 -9.28 15.95
N SER A 213 10.05 -10.17 15.63
CA SER A 213 9.54 -10.36 14.27
C SER A 213 8.97 -9.05 13.70
N ARG A 214 8.17 -8.33 14.47
CA ARG A 214 7.56 -7.05 14.04
C ARG A 214 8.60 -5.98 13.76
N LEU A 215 9.60 -5.83 14.63
CA LEU A 215 10.62 -4.77 14.53
C LEU A 215 11.63 -5.06 13.42
N GLN A 216 11.95 -6.32 13.17
CA GLN A 216 12.87 -6.72 12.11
C GLN A 216 12.22 -6.73 10.73
N PHE A 217 10.88 -6.71 10.66
CA PHE A 217 10.16 -6.68 9.39
C PHE A 217 10.43 -5.37 8.62
N LYS A 218 11.07 -5.51 7.46
CA LYS A 218 11.61 -4.37 6.69
C LYS A 218 10.55 -3.57 5.90
N GLY A 219 9.27 -3.73 6.20
CA GLY A 219 8.18 -2.99 5.54
C GLY A 219 8.26 -3.04 4.01
N TRP A 220 8.25 -1.89 3.34
CA TRP A 220 8.36 -1.84 1.87
C TRP A 220 9.73 -2.26 1.32
N ASN A 221 10.80 -2.26 2.12
CA ASN A 221 12.07 -2.82 1.67
C ASN A 221 11.98 -4.34 1.49
N TYR A 222 11.18 -5.04 2.29
CA TYR A 222 10.85 -6.46 2.04
C TYR A 222 10.21 -6.64 0.65
N MET A 223 9.27 -5.78 0.26
CA MET A 223 8.66 -5.85 -1.09
C MET A 223 9.64 -5.51 -2.23
N ARG A 224 10.65 -4.67 -1.97
CA ARG A 224 11.73 -4.39 -2.94
C ARG A 224 12.62 -5.62 -3.11
N ASP A 225 12.98 -6.28 -2.02
CA ASP A 225 13.74 -7.53 -2.04
C ASP A 225 12.97 -8.63 -2.78
N VAL A 226 11.68 -8.79 -2.50
CA VAL A 226 10.77 -9.68 -3.26
C VAL A 226 10.81 -9.37 -4.76
N THR A 227 10.73 -8.09 -5.14
CA THR A 227 10.79 -7.69 -6.56
C THR A 227 12.09 -8.12 -7.22
N LYS A 228 13.22 -7.92 -6.53
CA LYS A 228 14.53 -8.34 -6.99
C LYS A 228 14.59 -9.85 -7.20
N GLN A 229 14.15 -10.63 -6.20
CA GLN A 229 14.15 -12.09 -6.28
C GLN A 229 13.29 -12.63 -7.42
N LEU A 230 12.10 -12.04 -7.65
CA LEU A 230 11.23 -12.44 -8.75
C LEU A 230 11.85 -12.14 -10.13
N ASN A 231 12.55 -11.01 -10.28
CA ASN A 231 13.28 -10.70 -11.50
C ASN A 231 14.46 -11.66 -11.75
N GLU A 232 15.00 -12.26 -10.69
CA GLU A 232 16.02 -13.32 -10.74
C GLU A 232 15.42 -14.72 -10.95
N GLY A 233 14.11 -14.84 -11.14
CA GLY A 233 13.42 -16.12 -11.37
C GLY A 233 13.23 -16.98 -10.13
N LYS A 234 13.36 -16.41 -8.92
CA LYS A 234 13.28 -17.15 -7.64
C LYS A 234 11.87 -17.15 -7.05
N ALA A 235 10.85 -17.46 -7.87
CA ALA A 235 9.46 -17.38 -7.44
C ALA A 235 9.12 -18.38 -6.32
N GLU A 236 9.63 -19.60 -6.41
CA GLU A 236 9.41 -20.66 -5.42
C GLU A 236 9.96 -20.28 -4.05
N LEU A 237 11.16 -19.68 -4.01
CA LEU A 237 11.79 -19.25 -2.76
C LEU A 237 11.02 -18.13 -2.09
N VAL A 238 10.53 -17.15 -2.87
CA VAL A 238 9.66 -16.07 -2.35
C VAL A 238 8.36 -16.65 -1.82
N LEU A 239 7.77 -17.63 -2.50
CA LEU A 239 6.53 -18.27 -2.05
C LEU A 239 6.73 -18.99 -0.73
N GLU A 240 7.78 -19.81 -0.60
CA GLU A 240 8.11 -20.53 0.62
C GLU A 240 8.40 -19.58 1.79
N GLU A 241 9.19 -18.53 1.57
CA GLU A 241 9.48 -17.50 2.57
C GLU A 241 8.18 -16.83 3.06
N ALA A 242 7.32 -16.41 2.14
CA ALA A 242 6.06 -15.76 2.48
C ALA A 242 5.13 -16.71 3.25
N GLU A 243 5.05 -17.98 2.87
CA GLU A 243 4.24 -18.97 3.59
C GLU A 243 4.77 -19.26 4.99
N ASN A 244 6.09 -19.33 5.16
CA ASN A 244 6.71 -19.47 6.47
C ASN A 244 6.44 -18.25 7.36
N LEU A 245 6.56 -17.02 6.82
CA LEU A 245 6.22 -15.80 7.54
C LEU A 245 4.73 -15.75 7.93
N LEU A 246 3.82 -16.24 7.09
CA LEU A 246 2.38 -16.24 7.39
C LEU A 246 1.98 -17.16 8.55
N LYS A 247 2.80 -18.18 8.86
CA LYS A 247 2.61 -19.06 10.04
C LYS A 247 2.80 -18.27 11.35
N ASN A 248 3.61 -17.22 11.34
CA ASN A 248 3.78 -16.34 12.50
C ASN A 248 2.53 -15.44 12.66
N SER A 249 1.79 -15.66 13.74
CA SER A 249 0.57 -14.91 14.05
C SER A 249 0.82 -13.50 14.61
N HIS A 250 2.07 -13.19 14.99
CA HIS A 250 2.41 -11.94 15.65
C HIS A 250 2.47 -10.75 14.71
N PHE A 251 2.71 -10.92 13.40
CA PHE A 251 2.76 -9.79 12.47
C PHE A 251 1.48 -8.95 12.49
N THR A 252 1.64 -7.62 12.41
CA THR A 252 0.47 -6.71 12.34
C THR A 252 -0.32 -6.93 11.04
N LYS A 253 -1.55 -6.41 10.97
CA LYS A 253 -2.39 -6.55 9.76
C LYS A 253 -1.69 -5.96 8.52
N GLU A 254 -1.02 -4.84 8.69
CA GLU A 254 -0.29 -4.12 7.63
C GLU A 254 0.93 -4.91 7.16
N GLN A 255 1.65 -5.56 8.08
CA GLN A 255 2.78 -6.43 7.76
C GLN A 255 2.30 -7.72 7.05
N ARG A 256 1.25 -8.36 7.58
CA ARG A 256 0.62 -9.54 6.96
C ARG A 256 0.09 -9.24 5.57
N ALA A 257 -0.46 -8.03 5.33
CA ALA A 257 -0.86 -7.61 3.99
C ALA A 257 0.34 -7.60 3.02
N LEU A 258 1.51 -7.09 3.43
CA LEU A 258 2.72 -7.12 2.62
C LEU A 258 3.23 -8.56 2.37
N ILE A 259 3.20 -9.43 3.38
CA ILE A 259 3.59 -10.84 3.23
C ILE A 259 2.65 -11.57 2.25
N LEU A 260 1.33 -11.38 2.37
CA LEU A 260 0.38 -11.89 1.38
C LEU A 260 0.63 -11.29 -0.02
N GLY A 261 1.00 -10.01 -0.08
CA GLY A 261 1.44 -9.37 -1.31
C GLY A 261 2.64 -10.05 -1.96
N ALA A 262 3.63 -10.49 -1.17
CA ALA A 262 4.78 -11.25 -1.66
C ALA A 262 4.35 -12.62 -2.22
N LYS A 263 3.55 -13.38 -1.45
CA LYS A 263 2.95 -14.65 -1.90
C LYS A 263 2.20 -14.47 -3.23
N ALA A 264 1.32 -13.48 -3.31
CA ALA A 264 0.51 -13.21 -4.50
C ALA A 264 1.37 -12.87 -5.72
N ARG A 265 2.49 -12.16 -5.54
CA ARG A 265 3.43 -11.86 -6.63
C ARG A 265 4.22 -13.08 -7.09
N ALA A 266 4.62 -13.96 -6.18
CA ALA A 266 5.23 -15.23 -6.53
C ALA A 266 4.27 -16.11 -7.35
N LEU A 267 3.03 -16.28 -6.88
CA LEU A 267 1.96 -16.98 -7.61
C LEU A 267 1.71 -16.37 -9.00
N THR A 268 1.74 -15.04 -9.11
CA THR A 268 1.62 -14.35 -10.40
C THR A 268 2.76 -14.72 -11.34
N SER A 269 4.00 -14.75 -10.83
CA SER A 269 5.19 -15.12 -11.61
C SER A 269 5.16 -16.57 -12.10
N GLN A 270 4.50 -17.46 -11.34
CA GLN A 270 4.28 -18.86 -11.69
C GLN A 270 3.06 -19.07 -12.61
N GLY A 271 2.32 -18.01 -12.95
CA GLY A 271 1.13 -18.09 -13.81
C GLY A 271 -0.14 -18.56 -13.08
N GLN A 272 -0.12 -18.69 -11.75
CA GLN A 272 -1.28 -19.06 -10.93
C GLN A 272 -2.19 -17.83 -10.67
N LEU A 273 -2.66 -17.20 -11.75
CA LEU A 273 -3.27 -15.87 -11.72
C LEU A 273 -4.55 -15.79 -10.89
N LYS A 274 -5.39 -16.83 -10.88
CA LYS A 274 -6.64 -16.85 -10.07
C LYS A 274 -6.34 -16.87 -8.57
N GLU A 275 -5.42 -17.73 -8.15
CA GLU A 275 -5.00 -17.85 -6.76
C GLU A 275 -4.24 -16.59 -6.31
N ALA A 276 -3.36 -16.06 -7.16
CA ALA A 276 -2.70 -14.79 -6.95
C ALA A 276 -3.71 -13.65 -6.72
N TRP A 277 -4.75 -13.56 -7.56
CA TRP A 277 -5.78 -12.53 -7.41
C TRP A 277 -6.54 -12.65 -6.09
N ALA A 278 -6.98 -13.85 -5.72
CA ALA A 278 -7.62 -14.08 -4.43
C ALA A 278 -6.71 -13.68 -3.25
N THR A 279 -5.42 -13.96 -3.36
CA THR A 279 -4.42 -13.60 -2.34
C THR A 279 -4.24 -12.08 -2.24
N PHE A 280 -4.22 -11.36 -3.36
CA PHE A 280 -4.22 -9.89 -3.36
C PHE A 280 -5.48 -9.30 -2.72
N GLN A 281 -6.65 -9.89 -2.95
CA GLN A 281 -7.90 -9.46 -2.31
C GLN A 281 -7.85 -9.69 -0.79
N GLN A 282 -7.27 -10.81 -0.34
CA GLN A 282 -7.06 -11.08 1.08
C GLN A 282 -6.12 -10.05 1.72
N ALA A 283 -5.00 -9.72 1.06
CA ALA A 283 -4.08 -8.68 1.52
C ALA A 283 -4.79 -7.32 1.64
N ALA A 284 -5.56 -6.95 0.63
CA ALA A 284 -6.34 -5.72 0.62
C ALA A 284 -7.40 -5.68 1.73
N LYS A 285 -8.03 -6.82 2.04
CA LYS A 285 -9.02 -6.90 3.13
C LYS A 285 -8.37 -6.74 4.52
N LEU A 286 -7.15 -7.24 4.71
CA LEU A 286 -6.43 -7.09 5.98
C LEU A 286 -6.06 -5.62 6.26
N ASP A 287 -5.67 -4.89 5.22
CA ASP A 287 -5.30 -3.47 5.28
C ASP A 287 -6.22 -2.61 4.38
N GLN A 288 -7.53 -2.67 4.65
CA GLN A 288 -8.56 -2.09 3.78
C GLN A 288 -8.40 -0.58 3.57
N ASP A 289 -8.09 0.14 4.65
CA ASP A 289 -7.98 1.60 4.63
C ASP A 289 -6.53 2.09 4.53
N GLY A 290 -5.57 1.22 4.77
CA GLY A 290 -4.15 1.58 4.74
C GLY A 290 -3.52 1.57 3.35
N PRO A 291 -2.33 2.16 3.25
CA PRO A 291 -1.63 2.34 1.98
C PRO A 291 -1.16 1.01 1.38
N ASN A 292 -0.87 -0.01 2.19
CA ASN A 292 -0.32 -1.28 1.69
C ASN A 292 -1.41 -2.07 0.95
N GLY A 293 -2.58 -2.24 1.57
CA GLY A 293 -3.71 -2.94 0.96
C GLY A 293 -4.18 -2.27 -0.33
N LYS A 294 -4.29 -0.94 -0.34
CA LYS A 294 -4.63 -0.15 -1.55
C LYS A 294 -3.60 -0.34 -2.67
N ALA A 295 -2.31 -0.26 -2.36
CA ALA A 295 -1.24 -0.45 -3.34
C ALA A 295 -1.23 -1.87 -3.92
N LEU A 296 -1.37 -2.88 -3.06
CA LEU A 296 -1.40 -4.28 -3.45
C LEU A 296 -2.64 -4.62 -4.28
N LEU A 297 -3.82 -4.11 -3.94
CA LEU A 297 -5.04 -4.30 -4.74
C LEU A 297 -4.88 -3.73 -6.15
N LYS A 298 -4.36 -2.50 -6.25
CA LYS A 298 -4.12 -1.85 -7.54
C LYS A 298 -3.11 -2.63 -8.39
N TYR A 299 -2.03 -3.12 -7.79
CA TYR A 299 -1.07 -3.97 -8.47
C TYR A 299 -1.70 -5.29 -8.90
N GLY A 300 -2.32 -6.00 -7.97
CA GLY A 300 -2.92 -7.32 -8.17
C GLY A 300 -4.01 -7.31 -9.25
N ARG A 301 -4.78 -6.24 -9.35
CA ARG A 301 -5.80 -6.09 -10.40
C ARG A 301 -5.14 -6.19 -11.79
N ARG A 302 -4.05 -5.45 -12.00
CA ARG A 302 -3.33 -5.42 -13.29
C ARG A 302 -2.51 -6.67 -13.54
N ALA A 303 -1.88 -7.21 -12.50
CA ALA A 303 -0.93 -8.31 -12.64
C ALA A 303 -1.60 -9.70 -12.65
N ALA A 304 -2.75 -9.85 -11.98
CA ALA A 304 -3.42 -11.12 -11.79
C ALA A 304 -4.92 -11.08 -12.10
N GLY A 305 -5.67 -10.07 -11.63
CA GLY A 305 -7.13 -10.00 -11.79
C GLY A 305 -7.59 -9.90 -13.25
N ILE A 306 -7.08 -8.91 -13.99
CA ILE A 306 -7.38 -8.72 -15.42
C ILE A 306 -6.78 -9.87 -16.26
N PRO A 307 -5.51 -10.28 -16.08
CA PRO A 307 -4.95 -11.42 -16.81
C PRO A 307 -5.65 -12.76 -16.55
N SER A 308 -6.17 -12.99 -15.33
CA SER A 308 -7.00 -14.17 -15.02
C SER A 308 -8.44 -14.06 -15.54
N ARG A 309 -8.81 -12.89 -16.07
CA ARG A 309 -10.15 -12.58 -16.60
C ARG A 309 -11.26 -12.68 -15.55
N THR A 310 -10.88 -12.53 -14.28
CA THR A 310 -11.81 -12.49 -13.15
C THR A 310 -12.23 -11.07 -12.80
N VAL A 311 -11.58 -10.07 -13.40
CA VAL A 311 -11.82 -8.65 -13.13
C VAL A 311 -11.90 -7.85 -14.44
N PHE A 312 -12.83 -6.91 -14.48
CA PHE A 312 -12.97 -5.94 -15.57
C PHE A 312 -12.14 -4.67 -15.31
N GLU A 313 -11.80 -3.93 -16.36
CA GLU A 313 -11.14 -2.63 -16.21
C GLU A 313 -12.12 -1.62 -15.58
N PRO A 314 -11.65 -0.62 -14.81
CA PRO A 314 -12.53 0.42 -14.31
C PRO A 314 -13.15 1.19 -15.50
N GLY A 315 -14.48 1.34 -15.48
CA GLY A 315 -15.26 1.95 -16.57
C GLY A 315 -15.84 0.96 -17.57
N SER A 316 -15.49 -0.33 -17.48
CA SER A 316 -16.15 -1.38 -18.27
C SER A 316 -17.64 -1.46 -17.94
N PRO A 317 -18.53 -1.56 -18.95
CA PRO A 317 -19.96 -1.81 -18.71
C PRO A 317 -20.22 -3.14 -18.01
N LEU A 318 -19.27 -4.08 -18.09
CA LEU A 318 -19.36 -5.40 -17.46
C LEU A 318 -19.01 -5.37 -15.97
N ALA A 319 -18.30 -4.34 -15.50
CA ALA A 319 -17.84 -4.26 -14.12
C ALA A 319 -18.99 -4.07 -13.11
N THR A 320 -20.12 -3.53 -13.54
CA THR A 320 -21.29 -3.21 -12.69
C THR A 320 -22.54 -4.00 -13.06
N ALA A 321 -22.53 -4.71 -14.19
CA ALA A 321 -23.68 -5.45 -14.70
C ALA A 321 -23.79 -6.86 -14.08
N SER A 322 -25.02 -7.35 -13.95
CA SER A 322 -25.29 -8.75 -13.57
C SER A 322 -25.17 -9.66 -14.80
N ILE A 323 -23.94 -10.05 -15.11
CA ILE A 323 -23.60 -10.77 -16.35
C ILE A 323 -23.55 -12.29 -16.23
N GLY A 324 -23.61 -12.85 -15.02
CA GLY A 324 -23.52 -14.29 -14.78
C GLY A 324 -22.08 -14.84 -14.72
N GLU A 325 -21.94 -16.15 -14.89
CA GLU A 325 -20.65 -16.86 -14.88
C GLU A 325 -19.95 -16.79 -16.24
N ASN A 326 -18.63 -17.05 -16.28
CA ASN A 326 -17.90 -17.19 -17.55
C ASN A 326 -18.18 -18.57 -18.16
N LEU A 327 -19.04 -18.61 -19.18
CA LEU A 327 -19.51 -19.81 -19.88
C LEU A 327 -18.41 -20.49 -20.70
N THR A 328 -17.42 -19.73 -21.16
CA THR A 328 -16.31 -20.25 -21.98
C THR A 328 -15.18 -20.87 -21.15
N ALA A 329 -14.98 -20.42 -19.92
CA ALA A 329 -13.84 -20.82 -19.10
C ALA A 329 -13.87 -22.32 -18.76
N GLY A 330 -12.92 -23.09 -19.34
CA GLY A 330 -12.66 -24.49 -19.00
C GLY A 330 -13.65 -25.52 -19.56
N ARG A 331 -14.63 -25.10 -20.37
CA ARG A 331 -15.64 -26.01 -20.96
C ARG A 331 -15.83 -25.82 -22.46
N ALA A 332 -15.74 -24.58 -22.94
CA ALA A 332 -15.94 -24.31 -24.36
C ALA A 332 -14.82 -24.86 -25.24
N SER A 333 -15.18 -25.22 -26.46
CA SER A 333 -14.24 -25.55 -27.53
C SER A 333 -14.50 -24.65 -28.74
N TYR A 334 -13.59 -24.62 -29.71
CA TYR A 334 -13.85 -23.89 -30.94
C TYR A 334 -13.24 -24.54 -32.16
N THR A 335 -13.81 -24.21 -33.32
CA THR A 335 -13.28 -24.52 -34.64
C THR A 335 -13.00 -23.24 -35.41
N LEU A 336 -11.96 -23.27 -36.25
CA LEU A 336 -11.59 -22.18 -37.14
C LEU A 336 -12.24 -22.38 -38.51
N SER A 337 -12.59 -21.29 -39.21
CA SER A 337 -12.96 -21.34 -40.62
C SER A 337 -11.80 -21.80 -41.51
N SER A 338 -10.57 -21.41 -41.13
CA SER A 338 -9.32 -21.87 -41.72
C SER A 338 -8.17 -21.69 -40.71
N GLN A 339 -7.05 -22.40 -40.91
CA GLN A 339 -5.85 -22.26 -40.09
C GLN A 339 -4.65 -21.88 -40.97
N ALA A 340 -3.90 -20.85 -40.56
CA ALA A 340 -2.68 -20.44 -41.24
C ALA A 340 -1.64 -19.89 -40.26
N HIS A 341 -0.38 -20.28 -40.41
CA HIS A 341 0.75 -19.75 -39.64
C HIS A 341 0.63 -19.90 -38.11
N ASP A 342 -0.17 -20.84 -37.62
CA ASP A 342 -0.20 -21.26 -36.21
C ASP A 342 -0.04 -22.78 -36.05
N ASP A 343 0.53 -23.20 -34.93
CA ASP A 343 0.83 -24.60 -34.58
C ASP A 343 -0.18 -25.19 -33.57
N GLY A 344 -1.28 -24.49 -33.30
CA GLY A 344 -2.27 -24.89 -32.29
C GLY A 344 -1.85 -24.71 -30.83
N ALA A 345 -0.57 -24.46 -30.52
CA ALA A 345 -0.06 -24.53 -29.15
C ALA A 345 -0.70 -23.49 -28.20
N ALA A 346 -1.14 -22.36 -28.74
CA ALA A 346 -1.77 -21.27 -27.98
C ALA A 346 -3.31 -21.31 -27.98
N HIS A 347 -3.95 -22.25 -28.67
CA HIS A 347 -5.41 -22.28 -28.86
C HIS A 347 -6.16 -22.32 -27.52
N HIS A 348 -5.64 -23.07 -26.55
CA HIS A 348 -6.20 -23.17 -25.19
C HIS A 348 -6.28 -21.83 -24.44
N THR A 349 -5.43 -20.86 -24.81
CA THR A 349 -5.43 -19.52 -24.19
C THR A 349 -6.60 -18.65 -24.65
N LEU A 350 -7.40 -19.07 -25.63
CA LEU A 350 -8.56 -18.30 -26.09
C LEU A 350 -9.58 -18.10 -24.96
N PHE A 351 -9.80 -19.12 -24.12
CA PHE A 351 -10.84 -19.11 -23.06
C PHE A 351 -10.30 -19.10 -21.64
N SER A 352 -8.98 -19.20 -21.46
CA SER A 352 -8.42 -19.40 -20.11
C SER A 352 -6.99 -18.90 -19.99
N GLY A 353 -6.58 -18.66 -18.74
CA GLY A 353 -5.20 -18.35 -18.39
C GLY A 353 -4.69 -17.04 -18.95
N ALA A 354 -3.36 -16.89 -18.92
CA ALA A 354 -2.68 -15.75 -19.53
C ALA A 354 -2.87 -15.76 -21.06
N PHE A 355 -3.03 -14.57 -21.65
CA PHE A 355 -3.06 -14.44 -23.10
C PHE A 355 -1.79 -14.99 -23.76
N ALA A 356 -1.94 -15.56 -24.96
CA ALA A 356 -0.82 -16.05 -25.76
C ALA A 356 0.34 -15.04 -25.87
N ARG A 357 1.57 -15.53 -25.65
CA ARG A 357 2.81 -14.72 -25.75
C ARG A 357 3.03 -14.14 -27.15
N LYS A 358 2.64 -14.87 -28.20
CA LYS A 358 2.75 -14.44 -29.62
C LYS A 358 1.68 -13.40 -30.02
N GLY A 359 0.84 -12.96 -29.08
CA GLY A 359 -0.11 -11.87 -29.29
C GLY A 359 -1.48 -12.30 -29.83
N ALA A 360 -1.72 -13.59 -30.10
CA ALA A 360 -3.04 -14.14 -30.45
C ALA A 360 -3.12 -15.63 -30.10
N ALA A 361 -4.33 -16.11 -29.78
CA ALA A 361 -4.60 -17.51 -29.47
C ALA A 361 -4.72 -18.38 -30.72
N PHE A 362 -5.17 -17.82 -31.86
CA PHE A 362 -5.28 -18.50 -33.15
C PHE A 362 -4.98 -17.54 -34.31
N HIS A 363 -4.82 -18.08 -35.51
CA HIS A 363 -4.65 -17.32 -36.75
C HIS A 363 -5.34 -18.00 -37.95
N THR A 364 -6.34 -17.34 -38.54
CA THR A 364 -7.00 -17.85 -39.77
C THR A 364 -6.15 -17.57 -41.02
N ALA A 365 -6.50 -18.18 -42.15
CA ALA A 365 -6.04 -17.69 -43.45
C ALA A 365 -6.66 -16.31 -43.77
N LYS A 366 -6.13 -15.65 -44.80
CA LYS A 366 -6.77 -14.45 -45.36
C LYS A 366 -7.94 -14.89 -46.22
N GLU A 367 -9.15 -14.70 -45.71
CA GLU A 367 -10.36 -15.14 -46.39
C GLU A 367 -11.54 -14.22 -46.11
N ALA A 368 -12.53 -14.27 -46.99
CA ALA A 368 -13.79 -13.57 -46.81
C ALA A 368 -14.56 -14.19 -45.63
N GLY A 369 -14.99 -13.37 -44.67
CA GLY A 369 -15.77 -13.85 -43.54
C GLY A 369 -15.01 -14.79 -42.60
N ALA A 370 -13.70 -14.62 -42.46
CA ALA A 370 -12.87 -15.37 -41.50
C ALA A 370 -13.51 -15.37 -40.10
N HIS A 371 -13.65 -16.54 -39.48
CA HIS A 371 -14.38 -16.69 -38.21
C HIS A 371 -13.92 -17.89 -37.38
N ILE A 372 -14.33 -17.87 -36.10
CA ILE A 372 -14.37 -19.05 -35.23
C ILE A 372 -15.82 -19.41 -34.93
N VAL A 373 -16.08 -20.69 -34.69
CA VAL A 373 -17.31 -21.18 -34.06
C VAL A 373 -16.96 -21.78 -32.71
N ILE A 374 -17.50 -21.19 -31.66
CA ILE A 374 -17.36 -21.60 -30.26
C ILE A 374 -18.55 -22.48 -29.91
N ASP A 375 -18.28 -23.66 -29.36
CA ASP A 375 -19.26 -24.53 -28.71
C ASP A 375 -19.24 -24.24 -27.21
N LEU A 376 -20.40 -23.87 -26.65
CA LEU A 376 -20.54 -23.51 -25.24
C LEU A 376 -20.71 -24.72 -24.30
N ASP A 377 -20.65 -25.95 -24.82
CA ASP A 377 -20.89 -27.21 -24.09
C ASP A 377 -22.34 -27.30 -23.57
N GLY A 378 -23.30 -26.93 -24.44
CA GLY A 378 -24.73 -26.98 -24.16
C GLY A 378 -25.44 -25.63 -24.26
N LEU A 379 -26.77 -25.66 -24.10
CA LEU A 379 -27.62 -24.48 -24.20
C LEU A 379 -27.37 -23.53 -23.01
N CYS A 380 -27.09 -22.27 -23.32
CA CYS A 380 -26.83 -21.23 -22.33
C CYS A 380 -27.66 -19.98 -22.65
N GLU A 381 -27.97 -19.21 -21.61
CA GLU A 381 -28.44 -17.83 -21.74
C GLU A 381 -27.22 -16.89 -21.70
N LEU A 382 -26.87 -16.30 -22.83
CA LEU A 382 -25.78 -15.33 -22.99
C LEU A 382 -26.23 -13.91 -22.62
N ARG A 383 -25.45 -13.20 -21.83
CA ARG A 383 -25.75 -11.82 -21.41
C ARG A 383 -24.67 -10.81 -21.79
N ALA A 384 -23.42 -11.25 -21.83
CA ALA A 384 -22.31 -10.38 -22.12
C ALA A 384 -21.13 -11.14 -22.72
N MET A 385 -20.20 -10.39 -23.31
CA MET A 385 -18.95 -10.93 -23.82
C MET A 385 -17.81 -9.96 -23.59
N ARG A 386 -16.62 -10.48 -23.37
CA ARG A 386 -15.36 -9.75 -23.51
C ARG A 386 -14.58 -10.36 -24.64
N ILE A 387 -14.22 -9.56 -25.63
CA ILE A 387 -13.41 -9.98 -26.77
C ILE A 387 -12.11 -9.19 -26.74
N THR A 388 -10.98 -9.87 -26.62
CA THR A 388 -9.66 -9.26 -26.60
C THR A 388 -9.00 -9.44 -27.97
N ASN A 389 -8.71 -8.32 -28.63
CA ASN A 389 -8.06 -8.30 -29.93
C ASN A 389 -6.58 -8.72 -29.81
N ARG A 390 -5.94 -9.00 -30.94
CA ARG A 390 -4.48 -9.12 -31.03
C ARG A 390 -3.81 -7.86 -30.47
N SER A 391 -2.58 -7.95 -29.94
CA SER A 391 -1.93 -6.84 -29.23
C SER A 391 -1.20 -5.80 -30.09
N ASN A 392 -1.08 -5.99 -31.41
CA ASN A 392 -0.21 -5.15 -32.25
C ASN A 392 -0.73 -4.87 -33.67
N ILE A 393 -1.86 -5.46 -34.07
CA ILE A 393 -2.44 -5.31 -35.42
C ILE A 393 -3.98 -5.35 -35.29
N HIS A 394 -4.55 -4.34 -34.63
CA HIS A 394 -5.97 -4.35 -34.25
C HIS A 394 -6.90 -4.20 -35.45
N GLU A 395 -6.45 -3.51 -36.50
CA GLU A 395 -7.22 -3.14 -37.68
C GLU A 395 -7.73 -4.32 -38.49
N ARG A 396 -7.17 -5.51 -38.28
CA ARG A 396 -7.62 -6.75 -38.93
C ARG A 396 -8.98 -7.23 -38.44
N ALA A 397 -9.39 -6.80 -37.25
CA ALA A 397 -10.69 -7.10 -36.66
C ALA A 397 -11.76 -6.02 -36.98
N ASP A 398 -11.52 -5.13 -37.95
CA ASP A 398 -12.47 -4.10 -38.32
C ASP A 398 -13.83 -4.71 -38.76
N GLY A 399 -14.93 -4.25 -38.17
CA GLY A 399 -16.28 -4.78 -38.38
C GLY A 399 -16.55 -6.13 -37.71
N LEU A 400 -15.74 -6.53 -36.72
CA LEU A 400 -15.92 -7.78 -35.97
C LEU A 400 -17.38 -7.96 -35.55
N THR A 401 -17.94 -9.14 -35.83
CA THR A 401 -19.36 -9.43 -35.61
C THR A 401 -19.51 -10.73 -34.84
N VAL A 402 -20.53 -10.78 -33.98
CA VAL A 402 -20.92 -11.98 -33.24
C VAL A 402 -22.30 -12.43 -33.68
N TRP A 403 -22.41 -13.74 -33.92
CA TRP A 403 -23.68 -14.41 -34.17
C TRP A 403 -23.90 -15.52 -33.14
N ALA A 404 -25.15 -15.74 -32.74
CA ALA A 404 -25.57 -16.82 -31.87
C ALA A 404 -26.36 -17.88 -32.64
N SER A 405 -26.28 -19.13 -32.19
CA SER A 405 -27.03 -20.26 -32.74
C SER A 405 -27.32 -21.32 -31.68
N ASN A 406 -28.45 -21.99 -31.81
CA ASN A 406 -28.82 -23.17 -31.01
C ASN A 406 -28.51 -24.49 -31.73
N ASP A 407 -28.30 -24.46 -33.05
CA ASP A 407 -28.22 -25.64 -33.92
C ASP A 407 -26.98 -25.67 -34.83
N LYS A 408 -26.10 -24.66 -34.71
CA LYS A 408 -24.89 -24.44 -35.53
C LYS A 408 -25.15 -24.16 -37.02
N SER A 409 -26.39 -24.07 -37.45
CA SER A 409 -26.78 -23.86 -38.86
C SER A 409 -27.53 -22.53 -39.08
N THR A 410 -28.41 -22.16 -38.15
CA THR A 410 -29.17 -20.93 -38.15
C THR A 410 -28.45 -19.90 -37.27
N TRP A 411 -28.05 -18.77 -37.86
CA TRP A 411 -27.23 -17.76 -37.18
C TRP A 411 -27.96 -16.42 -37.09
N THR A 412 -28.12 -15.92 -35.87
CA THR A 412 -28.68 -14.59 -35.62
C THR A 412 -27.56 -13.64 -35.20
N LYS A 413 -27.45 -12.47 -35.85
CA LYS A 413 -26.49 -11.44 -35.45
C LYS A 413 -26.91 -10.86 -34.10
N VAL A 414 -26.04 -10.91 -33.11
CA VAL A 414 -26.31 -10.39 -31.76
C VAL A 414 -25.51 -9.15 -31.43
N TRP A 415 -24.38 -8.93 -32.09
CA TRP A 415 -23.54 -7.76 -31.87
C TRP A 415 -22.58 -7.52 -33.05
N GLN A 416 -22.19 -6.27 -33.25
CA GLN A 416 -21.16 -5.86 -34.21
C GLN A 416 -20.35 -4.70 -33.64
N ALA A 417 -19.04 -4.71 -33.88
CA ALA A 417 -18.14 -3.65 -33.47
C ALA A 417 -18.40 -2.36 -34.27
N ASP A 418 -18.59 -1.25 -33.56
CA ASP A 418 -18.70 0.08 -34.17
C ASP A 418 -17.33 0.64 -34.60
N SER A 419 -16.27 0.27 -33.86
CA SER A 419 -14.89 0.70 -34.08
C SER A 419 -13.90 -0.43 -33.81
N ILE A 420 -12.69 -0.28 -34.35
CA ILE A 420 -11.54 -1.12 -34.03
C ILE A 420 -11.06 -0.78 -32.62
N GLU A 421 -11.02 -1.78 -31.74
CA GLU A 421 -10.54 -1.61 -30.37
C GLU A 421 -9.50 -2.68 -30.00
N ALA A 422 -8.75 -2.42 -28.92
CA ALA A 422 -7.87 -3.42 -28.30
C ALA A 422 -8.68 -4.52 -27.59
N SER A 423 -9.85 -4.16 -27.09
CA SER A 423 -10.80 -5.07 -26.45
C SER A 423 -12.21 -4.49 -26.51
N TRP A 424 -13.21 -5.35 -26.63
CA TRP A 424 -14.62 -5.00 -26.55
C TRP A 424 -15.24 -5.65 -25.32
N ASP A 425 -15.84 -4.84 -24.47
CA ASP A 425 -16.65 -5.25 -23.33
C ASP A 425 -18.12 -5.05 -23.71
N VAL A 426 -18.75 -6.13 -24.16
CA VAL A 426 -20.07 -6.15 -24.79
C VAL A 426 -21.12 -6.58 -23.79
N LEU A 427 -22.02 -5.67 -23.42
CA LEU A 427 -23.26 -6.00 -22.73
C LEU A 427 -24.37 -6.12 -23.78
N LEU A 428 -25.08 -7.25 -23.83
CA LEU A 428 -26.19 -7.42 -24.76
C LEU A 428 -27.43 -6.68 -24.27
N ASP A 429 -28.19 -6.09 -25.19
CA ASP A 429 -29.43 -5.35 -24.87
C ASP A 429 -30.48 -6.27 -24.22
N SER A 430 -30.48 -7.55 -24.58
CA SER A 430 -31.30 -8.59 -23.98
C SER A 430 -30.53 -9.91 -23.94
N PRO A 431 -30.80 -10.79 -22.95
CA PRO A 431 -30.22 -12.14 -22.94
C PRO A 431 -30.56 -12.93 -24.21
N VAL A 432 -29.62 -13.74 -24.70
CA VAL A 432 -29.77 -14.54 -25.92
C VAL A 432 -29.50 -16.01 -25.61
N ASP A 433 -30.42 -16.89 -25.98
CA ASP A 433 -30.20 -18.32 -25.91
C ASP A 433 -29.26 -18.77 -27.04
N ALA A 434 -28.19 -19.47 -26.67
CA ALA A 434 -27.19 -19.98 -27.60
C ALA A 434 -26.53 -21.25 -27.06
N ALA A 435 -26.33 -22.24 -27.94
CA ALA A 435 -25.38 -23.33 -27.72
C ALA A 435 -24.04 -23.06 -28.43
N PHE A 436 -24.06 -22.21 -29.47
CA PHE A 436 -22.90 -21.87 -30.27
C PHE A 436 -22.80 -20.36 -30.50
N LEU A 437 -21.56 -19.86 -30.52
CA LEU A 437 -21.24 -18.50 -30.94
C LEU A 437 -20.33 -18.54 -32.16
N LYS A 438 -20.63 -17.73 -33.17
CA LYS A 438 -19.72 -17.46 -34.27
C LYS A 438 -19.17 -16.06 -34.10
N ILE A 439 -17.85 -15.91 -34.13
CA ILE A 439 -17.18 -14.62 -34.00
C ILE A 439 -16.26 -14.45 -35.20
N GLY A 440 -16.46 -13.40 -35.98
CA GLY A 440 -15.64 -13.21 -37.17
C GLY A 440 -15.95 -11.94 -37.95
N LEU A 441 -15.36 -11.88 -39.14
CA LEU A 441 -15.48 -10.74 -40.03
C LEU A 441 -16.77 -10.83 -40.88
N PRO A 442 -17.30 -9.70 -41.35
CA PRO A 442 -18.40 -9.69 -42.31
C PRO A 442 -18.02 -10.45 -43.60
N GLN A 443 -19.02 -11.09 -44.25
CA GLN A 443 -18.79 -11.93 -45.45
C GLN A 443 -18.19 -11.17 -46.63
N ASN A 444 -18.41 -9.86 -46.73
CA ASN A 444 -17.83 -9.01 -47.75
C ASN A 444 -16.39 -8.56 -47.45
N LYS A 445 -15.79 -9.01 -46.35
CA LYS A 445 -14.46 -8.58 -45.90
C LYS A 445 -13.46 -9.73 -45.90
N SER A 446 -12.45 -9.61 -46.75
CA SER A 446 -11.34 -10.57 -46.85
C SER A 446 -10.14 -10.12 -46.01
N ASN A 447 -9.93 -10.74 -44.86
CA ASN A 447 -8.78 -10.48 -44.00
C ASN A 447 -8.44 -11.70 -43.13
N PHE A 448 -7.32 -11.61 -42.40
CA PHE A 448 -7.00 -12.55 -41.34
C PHE A 448 -7.79 -12.21 -40.07
N LEU A 449 -8.25 -13.22 -39.34
CA LEU A 449 -8.76 -13.07 -37.98
C LEU A 449 -7.79 -13.69 -36.99
N HIS A 450 -7.51 -12.96 -35.93
CA HIS A 450 -6.75 -13.44 -34.79
C HIS A 450 -7.16 -12.70 -33.51
N LEU A 451 -7.62 -13.44 -32.50
CA LEU A 451 -8.02 -12.88 -31.21
C LEU A 451 -7.14 -13.46 -30.10
N ARG A 452 -6.97 -12.70 -29.02
CA ARG A 452 -6.23 -13.15 -27.82
C ARG A 452 -7.10 -13.87 -26.84
N GLY A 453 -8.37 -13.47 -26.75
CA GLY A 453 -9.29 -14.04 -25.79
C GLY A 453 -10.74 -13.74 -26.15
N VAL A 454 -11.61 -14.68 -25.82
CA VAL A 454 -13.06 -14.51 -25.85
C VAL A 454 -13.59 -15.06 -24.53
N ASP A 455 -14.34 -14.24 -23.80
CA ASP A 455 -15.04 -14.66 -22.60
C ASP A 455 -16.52 -14.38 -22.78
N ALA A 456 -17.35 -15.42 -22.80
CA ALA A 456 -18.80 -15.30 -22.84
C ALA A 456 -19.37 -15.43 -21.43
N PHE A 457 -20.33 -14.59 -21.05
CA PHE A 457 -20.92 -14.56 -19.71
C PHE A 457 -22.43 -14.75 -19.73
N GLY A 458 -22.93 -15.51 -18.77
CA GLY A 458 -24.36 -15.78 -18.65
C GLY A 458 -24.70 -16.89 -17.66
N THR A 459 -25.74 -17.67 -17.96
CA THR A 459 -26.14 -18.83 -17.15
C THR A 459 -26.35 -20.05 -18.03
N ARG A 460 -25.85 -21.21 -17.60
CA ARG A 460 -26.11 -22.50 -18.24
C ARG A 460 -27.53 -22.98 -17.92
N LYS A 461 -28.23 -23.56 -18.89
CA LYS A 461 -29.59 -24.10 -18.72
C LYS A 461 -29.61 -25.57 -18.38
#